data_AF-A0A840WC93-F1
#
_entry.id   AF-A0A840WC93-F1
#
_cell.length_a   1.000
_cell.length_b   1.000
_cell.length_c   1.000
_cell.angle_alpha   90.00
_cell.angle_beta   90.00
_cell.angle_gamma   90.00
#
_symmetry.space_group_name_H-M   'P 1'
#
loop_
_entity.id
_entity.type
_entity.pdbx_description
1 polymer ?
#
loop_
_entity_poly.entity_id
_entity_poly.type
_entity_poly.pdbx_seq_one_letter_code
_entity_poly.pdbx_strand_id
1 'polypeptide(L)'
;MVDKPGAGQPGAASDSDRSIGELVSDATDNLSRIVRLEIKLAKLEAKADAVKIGKSLGEFGAAAFVLHLVLILFSVTVGLFLAEVAGWAFWLSFLTVTGFYLLIAALLILVAVINLKRRQGLARTAVTTSRLMGILRGEIRPPRGTDVEAAAESETPAPAGR
;
A
#
# COMPACT_ATOMS: atom_id res chain seq x y z
N MET A 1 63.40 4.44 31.08
CA MET A 1 63.32 4.31 29.61
C MET A 1 61.89 4.70 29.25
N VAL A 2 61.50 5.97 29.03
CA VAL A 2 61.90 6.92 27.94
C VAL A 2 62.02 6.13 26.64
N ASP A 3 61.10 6.24 25.67
CA ASP A 3 60.63 7.42 24.91
C ASP A 3 59.08 7.48 24.78
N LYS A 4 58.37 8.51 24.33
CA LYS A 4 58.50 9.96 24.07
C LYS A 4 57.11 10.37 23.51
N PRO A 5 56.59 11.59 23.74
CA PRO A 5 55.19 11.92 23.47
C PRO A 5 54.95 12.20 21.98
N GLY A 6 53.95 11.55 21.40
CA GLY A 6 53.45 11.78 20.05
C GLY A 6 52.21 12.67 20.10
N ALA A 7 52.45 13.98 20.03
CA ALA A 7 51.43 14.99 19.81
C ALA A 7 50.69 14.75 18.48
N GLY A 8 49.37 14.95 18.51
CA GLY A 8 48.52 14.89 17.32
C GLY A 8 47.05 14.83 17.66
N GLN A 9 46.60 15.69 18.57
CA GLN A 9 45.17 15.92 18.79
C GLN A 9 44.74 16.97 17.76
N PRO A 10 43.91 16.63 16.74
CA PRO A 10 43.41 17.64 15.82
C PRO A 10 42.36 18.47 16.55
N GLY A 11 42.69 19.73 16.83
CA GLY A 11 41.71 20.79 16.96
C GLY A 11 41.09 21.01 18.35
N ALA A 12 41.91 21.43 19.32
CA ALA A 12 41.41 22.33 20.36
C ALA A 12 42.12 23.68 20.17
N ALA A 13 41.32 24.74 19.99
CA ALA A 13 41.68 26.16 19.89
C ALA A 13 42.06 26.75 18.51
N SER A 14 41.03 27.10 17.74
CA SER A 14 40.86 28.49 17.24
C SER A 14 39.36 28.81 17.15
N ASP A 15 38.68 28.85 18.31
CA ASP A 15 37.23 29.11 18.39
C ASP A 15 36.84 30.57 18.10
N SER A 16 37.81 31.47 17.91
CA SER A 16 37.57 32.89 17.66
C SER A 16 37.57 33.30 16.17
N ASP A 17 37.86 32.37 15.24
CA ASP A 17 38.01 32.71 13.80
C ASP A 17 37.18 31.82 12.85
N ARG A 18 36.36 30.89 13.37
CA ARG A 18 35.44 30.15 12.51
C ARG A 18 34.35 31.09 12.02
N SER A 19 34.32 31.30 10.70
CA SER A 19 33.31 32.15 10.10
C SER A 19 31.92 31.57 10.36
N ILE A 20 30.91 32.44 10.51
CA ILE A 20 29.50 32.03 10.64
C ILE A 20 29.09 31.11 9.46
N GLY A 21 29.68 31.29 8.29
CA GLY A 21 29.45 30.44 7.12
C GLY A 21 29.94 29.00 7.30
N GLU A 22 31.05 28.81 8.02
CA GLU A 22 31.61 27.48 8.31
C GLU A 22 30.76 26.73 9.35
N LEU A 23 30.26 27.43 10.38
CA LEU A 23 29.34 26.86 11.36
C LEU A 23 27.99 26.47 10.75
N VAL A 24 27.45 27.28 9.84
CA VAL A 24 26.21 26.98 9.11
C VAL A 24 26.40 25.82 8.14
N SER A 25 27.56 25.76 7.47
CA SER A 25 27.91 24.63 6.59
C SER A 25 27.96 23.32 7.38
N ASP A 26 28.66 23.29 8.52
CA ASP A 26 28.76 22.10 9.38
C ASP A 26 27.41 21.67 9.96
N ALA A 27 26.57 22.62 10.38
CA ALA A 27 25.22 22.33 10.86
C ALA A 27 24.33 21.73 9.76
N THR A 28 24.42 22.26 8.54
CA THR A 28 23.68 21.77 7.36
C THR A 28 24.15 20.37 6.97
N ASP A 29 25.44 20.12 7.05
CA ASP A 29 26.03 18.81 6.79
C ASP A 29 25.61 17.76 7.82
N ASN A 30 25.56 18.13 9.11
CA ASN A 30 25.07 17.25 10.17
C ASN A 30 23.58 16.94 10.03
N LEU A 31 22.74 17.93 9.71
CA LEU A 31 21.33 17.69 9.40
C LEU A 31 21.17 16.74 8.21
N SER A 32 21.97 16.95 7.16
CA SER A 32 21.98 16.10 5.98
C SER A 32 22.45 14.67 6.29
N ARG A 33 23.31 14.47 7.30
CA ARG A 33 23.70 13.13 7.78
C ARG A 33 22.55 12.46 8.51
N ILE A 34 21.85 13.14 9.41
CA ILE A 34 20.70 12.58 10.16
C ILE A 34 19.60 12.17 9.19
N VAL A 35 19.21 13.03 8.25
CA VAL A 35 18.16 12.71 7.26
C VAL A 35 18.54 11.46 6.45
N ARG A 36 19.80 11.37 6.00
CA ARG A 36 20.29 10.19 5.26
C ARG A 36 20.30 8.92 6.12
N LEU A 37 20.62 9.03 7.41
CA LEU A 37 20.59 7.91 8.35
C LEU A 37 19.16 7.45 8.63
N GLU A 38 18.23 8.38 8.84
CA GLU A 38 16.82 8.08 9.08
C GLU A 38 16.20 7.38 7.87
N ILE A 39 16.48 7.86 6.65
CA ILE A 39 16.07 7.20 5.41
C ILE A 39 16.69 5.80 5.31
N LYS A 40 17.97 5.65 5.67
CA LYS A 40 18.65 4.35 5.63
C LYS A 40 18.03 3.38 6.63
N LEU A 41 17.68 3.85 7.84
CA LEU A 41 17.03 3.05 8.87
C LEU A 41 15.61 2.66 8.44
N ALA A 42 14.80 3.62 8.00
CA ALA A 42 13.45 3.37 7.50
C ALA A 42 13.46 2.37 6.33
N LYS A 43 14.46 2.44 5.44
CA LYS A 43 14.62 1.46 4.36
C LYS A 43 15.00 0.06 4.88
N LEU A 44 15.78 -0.04 5.95
CA LEU A 44 16.12 -1.32 6.57
C LEU A 44 14.90 -1.92 7.28
N GLU A 45 14.15 -1.11 8.01
CA GLU A 45 12.92 -1.53 8.69
C GLU A 45 11.85 -1.95 7.69
N ALA A 46 11.62 -1.15 6.64
CA ALA A 46 10.70 -1.51 5.56
C ALA A 46 11.09 -2.83 4.88
N LYS A 47 12.39 -3.11 4.69
CA LYS A 47 12.85 -4.41 4.17
C LYS A 47 12.60 -5.55 5.16
N ALA A 48 12.91 -5.35 6.44
CA ALA A 48 12.69 -6.35 7.47
C ALA A 48 11.19 -6.69 7.58
N ASP A 49 10.33 -5.69 7.53
CA ASP A 49 8.88 -5.88 7.55
C ASP A 49 8.37 -6.54 6.27
N ALA A 50 8.89 -6.19 5.10
CA ALA A 50 8.57 -6.88 3.85
C ALA A 50 8.91 -8.38 3.93
N VAL A 51 10.05 -8.74 4.53
CA VAL A 51 10.46 -10.14 4.74
C VAL A 51 9.53 -10.85 5.73
N LYS A 52 9.19 -10.20 6.87
CA LYS A 52 8.24 -10.77 7.84
C LYS A 52 6.87 -11.01 7.22
N ILE A 53 6.35 -10.02 6.49
CA ILE A 53 5.09 -10.13 5.75
C ILE A 53 5.21 -11.27 4.73
N GLY A 54 6.29 -11.33 3.95
CA GLY A 54 6.54 -12.40 2.99
C GLY A 54 6.55 -13.79 3.62
N LYS A 55 7.22 -13.95 4.76
CA LYS A 55 7.23 -15.21 5.54
C LYS A 55 5.82 -15.58 6.00
N SER A 56 5.08 -14.63 6.56
CA SER A 56 3.71 -14.88 7.02
C SER A 56 2.80 -15.29 5.85
N LEU A 57 2.90 -14.64 4.69
CA LEU A 57 2.16 -15.02 3.49
C LEU A 57 2.54 -16.44 3.03
N GLY A 58 3.81 -16.82 3.13
CA GLY A 58 4.27 -18.17 2.84
C GLY A 58 3.65 -19.22 3.77
N GLU A 59 3.66 -18.96 5.09
CA GLU A 59 3.06 -19.84 6.10
C GLU A 59 1.54 -19.96 5.93
N PHE A 60 0.84 -18.84 5.73
CA PHE A 60 -0.59 -18.85 5.42
C PHE A 60 -0.90 -19.54 4.09
N GLY A 61 -0.05 -19.39 3.08
CA GLY A 61 -0.19 -20.10 1.80
C GLY A 61 -0.06 -21.61 1.97
N ALA A 62 0.95 -22.08 2.72
CA ALA A 62 1.13 -23.50 3.02
C ALA A 62 -0.03 -24.06 3.85
N ALA A 63 -0.46 -23.34 4.89
CA ALA A 63 -1.60 -23.73 5.71
C ALA A 63 -2.90 -23.80 4.88
N ALA A 64 -3.14 -22.81 4.01
CA ALA A 64 -4.30 -22.80 3.12
C ALA A 64 -4.26 -23.98 2.14
N PHE A 65 -3.09 -24.33 1.61
CA PHE A 65 -2.93 -25.50 0.74
C PHE A 65 -3.25 -26.81 1.47
N VAL A 66 -2.69 -27.01 2.67
CA VAL A 66 -2.96 -28.20 3.49
C VAL A 66 -4.44 -28.28 3.86
N LEU A 67 -5.05 -27.17 4.28
CA LEU A 67 -6.49 -27.10 4.57
C LEU A 67 -7.34 -27.40 3.33
N HIS A 68 -6.91 -26.96 2.15
CA HIS A 68 -7.60 -27.28 0.90
C HIS A 68 -7.58 -28.79 0.61
N LEU A 69 -6.44 -29.47 0.82
CA LEU A 69 -6.37 -30.93 0.72
C LEU A 69 -7.29 -31.61 1.74
N VAL A 70 -7.24 -31.19 3.00
CA VAL A 70 -8.12 -31.71 4.06
C VAL A 70 -9.59 -31.53 3.69
N LEU A 71 -9.96 -30.38 3.13
CA LEU A 71 -11.32 -30.10 2.68
C LEU A 71 -11.76 -31.04 1.55
N ILE A 72 -10.88 -31.37 0.59
CA ILE A 72 -11.16 -32.36 -0.46
C ILE A 72 -11.41 -33.74 0.16
N LEU A 73 -10.52 -34.21 1.05
CA LEU A 73 -10.68 -35.51 1.72
C LEU A 73 -11.97 -35.54 2.55
N PHE A 74 -12.24 -34.48 3.30
CA PHE A 74 -13.46 -34.32 4.08
C PHE A 74 -14.71 -34.36 3.20
N SER A 75 -14.67 -33.75 2.00
CA SER A 75 -15.78 -33.80 1.03
C SER A 75 -16.10 -35.23 0.61
N VAL A 76 -15.05 -36.04 0.38
CA VAL A 76 -15.21 -37.47 0.06
C VAL A 76 -15.80 -38.22 1.25
N THR A 77 -15.27 -38.00 2.46
CA THR A 77 -15.80 -38.61 3.69
C THR A 77 -17.28 -38.29 3.89
N VAL A 78 -17.68 -37.03 3.77
CA VAL A 78 -19.08 -36.60 3.92
C VAL A 78 -19.95 -37.20 2.80
N GLY A 79 -19.49 -37.19 1.55
CA GLY A 79 -20.24 -37.78 0.43
C GLY A 79 -20.51 -39.27 0.61
N LEU A 80 -19.50 -40.04 1.04
CA LEU A 80 -19.64 -41.46 1.35
C LEU A 80 -20.54 -41.69 2.57
N PHE A 81 -20.37 -40.89 3.62
CA PHE A 81 -21.21 -40.96 4.82
C PHE A 81 -22.69 -40.70 4.51
N LEU A 82 -23.00 -39.70 3.68
CA LEU A 82 -24.37 -39.43 3.24
C LEU A 82 -24.93 -40.57 2.39
N ALA A 83 -24.13 -41.16 1.50
CA ALA A 83 -24.57 -42.29 0.70
C ALA A 83 -24.95 -43.49 1.59
N GLU A 84 -24.13 -43.80 2.60
CA GLU A 84 -24.35 -44.92 3.52
C GLU A 84 -25.53 -44.67 4.48
N VAL A 85 -25.55 -43.51 5.14
CA VAL A 85 -26.52 -43.22 6.22
C VAL A 85 -27.89 -42.81 5.68
N ALA A 86 -27.93 -41.99 4.62
CA ALA A 86 -29.20 -41.56 4.04
C ALA A 86 -29.73 -42.55 3.00
N GLY A 87 -28.96 -43.58 2.63
CA GLY A 87 -29.30 -44.54 1.57
C GLY A 87 -29.41 -43.88 0.19
N TRP A 88 -28.79 -42.72 -0.01
CA TRP A 88 -28.86 -41.96 -1.25
C TRP A 88 -27.93 -42.56 -2.30
N ALA A 89 -28.31 -42.44 -3.57
CA ALA A 89 -27.41 -42.74 -4.67
C ALA A 89 -26.18 -41.82 -4.59
N PHE A 90 -24.98 -42.36 -4.85
CA PHE A 90 -23.71 -41.64 -4.70
C PHE A 90 -23.73 -40.26 -5.36
N TRP A 91 -24.26 -40.16 -6.59
CA TRP A 91 -24.33 -38.89 -7.32
C TRP A 91 -25.09 -37.79 -6.56
N LEU A 92 -26.17 -38.15 -5.85
CA LEU A 92 -26.99 -37.20 -5.10
C LEU A 92 -26.29 -36.74 -3.81
N SER A 93 -25.57 -37.64 -3.15
CA SER A 93 -24.76 -37.32 -1.97
C SER A 93 -23.65 -36.32 -2.29
N PHE A 94 -22.89 -36.57 -3.36
CA PHE A 94 -21.83 -35.66 -3.80
C PHE A 94 -22.39 -34.32 -4.35
N LEU A 95 -23.55 -34.36 -5.01
CA LEU A 95 -24.22 -33.14 -5.47
C LEU A 95 -24.63 -32.24 -4.29
N THR A 96 -25.10 -32.84 -3.19
CA THR A 96 -25.47 -32.10 -1.97
C THR A 96 -24.26 -31.42 -1.33
N VAL A 97 -23.14 -32.13 -1.22
CA VAL A 97 -21.88 -31.55 -0.72
C VAL A 97 -21.41 -30.40 -1.63
N THR A 98 -21.51 -30.58 -2.95
CA THR A 98 -21.19 -29.54 -3.93
C THR A 98 -22.09 -28.31 -3.77
N GLY A 99 -23.40 -28.52 -3.63
CA GLY A 99 -24.38 -27.46 -3.40
C GLY A 99 -24.09 -26.70 -2.11
N PHE A 100 -23.70 -27.39 -1.04
CA PHE A 100 -23.28 -26.76 0.22
C PHE A 100 -22.06 -25.85 0.04
N TYR A 101 -21.03 -26.28 -0.68
CA TYR A 101 -19.88 -25.43 -0.96
C TYR A 101 -20.20 -24.25 -1.86
N LEU A 102 -21.10 -24.42 -2.84
CA LEU A 102 -21.59 -23.31 -3.66
C LEU A 102 -22.31 -22.26 -2.83
N LEU A 103 -23.13 -22.67 -1.86
CA LEU A 103 -23.79 -21.75 -0.94
C LEU A 103 -22.78 -20.96 -0.09
N ILE A 104 -21.76 -21.63 0.45
CA ILE A 104 -20.68 -20.96 1.19
C ILE A 104 -19.94 -19.98 0.28
N ALA A 105 -19.57 -20.39 -0.93
CA ALA A 105 -18.87 -19.55 -1.89
C ALA A 105 -19.69 -18.31 -2.26
N ALA A 106 -20.99 -18.47 -2.53
CA ALA A 106 -21.90 -17.36 -2.81
C ALA A 106 -21.96 -16.36 -1.64
N LEU A 107 -22.05 -16.85 -0.41
CA LEU A 107 -22.06 -16.00 0.79
C LEU A 107 -20.74 -15.22 0.94
N LEU A 108 -19.60 -15.90 0.76
CA LEU A 108 -18.28 -15.26 0.85
C LEU A 108 -18.09 -14.19 -0.22
N ILE A 109 -18.50 -14.47 -1.47
CA ILE A 109 -18.48 -13.49 -2.56
C ILE A 109 -19.36 -12.29 -2.22
N LEU A 110 -20.57 -12.52 -1.71
CA LEU A 110 -21.50 -11.46 -1.32
C LEU A 110 -20.88 -10.56 -0.23
N VAL A 111 -20.32 -11.17 0.82
CA VAL A 111 -19.64 -10.45 1.90
C VAL A 111 -18.43 -9.67 1.36
N ALA A 112 -17.63 -10.28 0.48
CA ALA A 112 -16.48 -9.62 -0.13
C ALA A 112 -16.90 -8.39 -0.95
N VAL A 113 -17.95 -8.51 -1.77
CA VAL A 113 -18.49 -7.39 -2.57
C VAL A 113 -19.04 -6.29 -1.68
N ILE A 114 -19.77 -6.62 -0.61
CA ILE A 114 -20.28 -5.64 0.35
C ILE A 114 -19.12 -4.88 1.00
N ASN A 115 -18.10 -5.59 1.48
CA ASN A 115 -16.93 -4.98 2.09
C ASN A 115 -16.14 -4.10 1.12
N LEU A 116 -15.97 -4.55 -0.12
CA LEU A 116 -15.28 -3.78 -1.15
C LEU A 116 -16.02 -2.49 -1.46
N LYS A 117 -17.35 -2.55 -1.62
CA LYS A 117 -18.21 -1.37 -1.80
C LYS A 117 -18.08 -0.38 -0.64
N ARG A 118 -18.02 -0.86 0.60
CA ARG A 118 -17.80 0.02 1.79
C ARG A 118 -16.41 0.68 1.78
N ARG A 119 -15.38 0.00 1.26
CA ARG A 119 -13.99 0.53 1.21
C ARG A 119 -13.70 1.42 -0.01
N GLN A 120 -14.62 1.57 -0.96
CA GLN A 120 -14.46 2.46 -2.13
C GLN A 120 -14.24 3.94 -1.77
N GLY A 121 -14.52 4.37 -0.54
CA GLY A 121 -14.13 5.71 -0.05
C GLY A 121 -12.62 5.96 -0.10
N LEU A 122 -11.79 4.94 0.16
CA LEU A 122 -10.32 5.03 0.06
C LEU A 122 -9.85 5.11 -1.39
N ALA A 123 -10.54 4.42 -2.31
CA ALA A 123 -10.24 4.46 -3.73
C ALA A 123 -10.47 5.87 -4.32
N ARG A 124 -11.50 6.60 -3.86
CA ARG A 124 -11.70 8.01 -4.24
C ARG A 124 -10.56 8.91 -3.78
N THR A 125 -10.04 8.66 -2.57
CA THR A 125 -8.90 9.40 -2.02
C THR A 125 -7.64 9.15 -2.84
N ALA A 126 -7.37 7.89 -3.21
CA ALA A 126 -6.23 7.53 -4.06
C ALA A 126 -6.29 8.22 -5.44
N VAL A 127 -7.49 8.35 -6.04
CA VAL A 127 -7.71 9.07 -7.30
C VAL A 127 -7.49 10.58 -7.14
N THR A 128 -7.89 11.18 -6.02
CA THR A 128 -7.63 12.60 -5.75
C THR A 128 -6.13 12.84 -5.56
N THR A 129 -5.42 11.99 -4.81
CA THR A 129 -3.97 12.14 -4.59
C THR A 129 -3.19 11.94 -5.89
N SER A 130 -3.58 10.99 -6.75
CA SER A 130 -2.94 10.81 -8.05
C SER A 130 -3.20 11.97 -9.02
N ARG A 131 -4.39 12.60 -8.98
CA ARG A 131 -4.66 13.86 -9.70
C ARG A 131 -3.78 15.01 -9.22
N LEU A 132 -3.59 15.15 -7.91
CA LEU A 132 -2.67 16.13 -7.34
C LEU A 132 -1.22 15.87 -7.78
N MET A 133 -0.78 14.62 -7.79
CA MET A 133 0.54 14.26 -8.30
C MET A 133 0.70 14.52 -9.80
N GLY A 134 -0.35 14.31 -10.60
CA GLY A 134 -0.36 14.62 -12.04
C GLY A 134 -0.26 16.12 -12.33
N ILE A 135 -0.87 16.96 -11.49
CA ILE A 135 -0.73 18.42 -11.57
C ILE A 135 0.70 18.85 -11.19
N LEU A 136 1.26 18.29 -10.11
CA LEU A 136 2.65 18.55 -9.71
C LEU A 136 3.67 18.02 -10.72
N ARG A 137 3.31 16.98 -11.47
CA ARG A 137 4.12 16.43 -12.58
C ARG A 137 3.92 17.17 -13.90
N GLY A 138 3.04 18.18 -13.94
CA GLY A 138 2.83 19.05 -15.10
C GLY A 138 2.02 18.43 -16.24
N GLU A 139 1.33 17.30 -16.01
CA GLU A 139 0.55 16.59 -17.04
C GLU A 139 -0.82 17.24 -17.34
N ILE A 140 -1.32 18.12 -16.47
CA ILE A 140 -2.59 18.86 -16.67
C ILE A 140 -2.34 20.35 -16.54
N ARG A 141 -2.52 21.10 -17.63
CA ARG A 141 -2.44 22.57 -17.65
C ARG A 141 -3.78 23.14 -17.20
N PRO A 142 -3.85 24.01 -16.18
CA PRO A 142 -5.12 24.61 -15.77
C PRO A 142 -5.66 25.51 -16.89
N PRO A 143 -6.99 25.53 -17.14
CA PRO A 143 -7.61 26.48 -18.06
C PRO A 143 -7.29 27.89 -17.57
N ARG A 144 -6.84 28.74 -18.48
CA ARG A 144 -6.54 30.13 -18.12
C ARG A 144 -7.86 30.87 -17.96
N GLY A 145 -7.90 31.88 -17.08
CA GLY A 145 -9.09 32.71 -16.89
C GLY A 145 -9.64 33.30 -18.20
N THR A 146 -8.78 33.46 -19.22
CA THR A 146 -9.15 33.87 -20.58
C THR A 146 -10.15 32.94 -21.26
N ASP A 147 -10.13 31.65 -20.92
CA ASP A 147 -10.97 30.62 -21.54
C ASP A 147 -12.39 30.62 -20.91
N VAL A 148 -12.50 31.06 -19.66
CA VAL A 148 -13.76 31.27 -18.94
C VAL A 148 -14.41 32.58 -19.37
N GLU A 149 -13.59 33.61 -19.60
CA GLU A 149 -14.05 34.93 -20.06
C GLU A 149 -14.53 34.88 -21.51
N ALA A 150 -13.82 34.15 -22.38
CA ALA A 150 -14.26 33.91 -23.76
C ALA A 150 -15.57 33.09 -23.85
N ALA A 151 -15.78 32.13 -22.93
CA ALA A 151 -17.03 31.38 -22.86
C ALA A 151 -18.21 32.27 -22.41
N ALA A 152 -17.99 33.13 -21.42
CA ALA A 152 -19.00 34.06 -20.90
C ALA A 152 -19.41 35.15 -21.93
N GLU A 153 -18.49 35.58 -22.81
CA GLU A 153 -18.77 36.61 -23.80
C GLU A 153 -19.68 36.11 -24.94
N SER A 154 -19.63 34.81 -25.25
CA SER A 154 -20.44 34.17 -26.30
C SER A 154 -21.90 33.89 -25.92
N GLU A 155 -22.29 34.08 -24.66
CA GLU A 155 -23.64 33.79 -24.15
C GLU A 155 -24.52 35.05 -23.99
N THR A 156 -24.11 36.21 -24.51
CA THR A 156 -24.94 37.42 -24.49
C THR A 156 -26.03 37.34 -25.58
N PRO A 157 -27.33 37.20 -25.25
CA PRO A 157 -28.38 37.11 -26.26
C PRO A 157 -28.61 38.49 -26.88
N ALA A 158 -28.56 38.55 -28.21
CA ALA A 158 -28.82 39.76 -28.98
C ALA A 158 -30.21 40.35 -28.65
N PRO A 159 -30.35 41.69 -28.51
CA PRO A 159 -31.62 42.31 -28.15
C PRO A 159 -32.64 42.14 -29.28
N ALA A 160 -33.80 41.56 -28.95
CA ALA A 160 -34.94 41.46 -29.86
C ALA A 160 -35.44 42.88 -30.23
N GLY A 161 -35.14 43.29 -31.46
CA GLY A 161 -35.64 44.51 -32.09
C GLY A 161 -37.05 44.32 -32.65
N ARG A 162 -37.85 45.38 -32.53
CA ARG A 162 -39.28 45.53 -32.90
C ARG A 162 -39.60 45.25 -34.37
#